data_AF-A0A922ERT5-F1
#
_entry.id   AF-A0A922ERT5-F1
#
_cell.length_a   1.000
_cell.length_b   1.000
_cell.length_c   1.000
_cell.angle_alpha   90.00
_cell.angle_beta   90.00
_cell.angle_gamma   90.00
#
_symmetry.space_group_name_H-M   'P 1'
#
loop_
_entity.id
_entity.type
_entity.pdbx_description
1 polymer ?
#
loop_
_entity_poly.entity_id
_entity_poly.type
_entity_poly.pdbx_seq_one_letter_code
_entity_poly.pdbx_strand_id
1 'polypeptide(L)'
;MYLKKALWAEEVAAKVSPESESQQDSAAMVVQELVDSLNRQRLYREITLALKTGLRDALAEFSFLRIRGLRSLLNFLRSVAESDSTIQLFCLTQSVPELRVVPALFQHSLKETQDERVANLDHLFGVEPLKITSPSTDAEVALALRVLEGCCLLHRESTALAHHHKAIQVLINILSTRGVLEQGACLDALISIMLDSTANQMDFEACNGIEEVAELIRDKQLDENLRLKCGEFLLLLIGHVNGREKPPLAAIHEDISRLLGEKSASLIWAASQFGSTLDPKERLTALHIQAGRVLESLDLY
;
A
#
# COMPACT_ATOMS: atom_id res chain seq x y z
N MET A 1 2.49 19.90 4.05
CA MET A 1 2.85 21.33 4.22
C MET A 1 1.93 22.14 3.30
N TYR A 2 1.03 22.96 3.82
CA TYR A 2 0.30 23.92 3.00
C TYR A 2 1.16 25.17 2.87
N LEU A 3 1.79 25.38 1.72
CA LEU A 3 2.54 26.61 1.45
C LEU A 3 1.68 27.57 0.61
N LYS A 4 1.71 28.83 1.04
CA LYS A 4 0.95 29.96 0.48
C LYS A 4 1.10 30.07 -1.04
N LYS A 5 0.01 30.55 -1.66
CA LYS A 5 -0.09 30.90 -3.08
C LYS A 5 1.08 31.80 -3.49
N ALA A 6 1.70 31.53 -4.64
CA ALA A 6 2.80 32.33 -5.15
C ALA A 6 2.33 33.76 -5.46
N LEU A 7 3.06 34.77 -4.98
CA LEU A 7 2.72 36.19 -5.09
C LEU A 7 2.50 36.67 -6.54
N TRP A 8 3.12 36.01 -7.52
CA TRP A 8 3.04 36.34 -8.94
C TRP A 8 1.73 35.89 -9.61
N ALA A 9 0.96 35.00 -8.98
CA ALA A 9 -0.28 34.49 -9.55
C ALA A 9 -1.38 35.56 -9.65
N GLU A 10 -1.31 36.61 -8.83
CA GLU A 10 -2.29 37.71 -8.84
C GLU A 10 -1.91 38.80 -9.85
N GLU A 11 -0.60 39.02 -10.10
CA GLU A 11 -0.12 40.04 -11.02
C GLU A 11 -0.36 39.69 -12.50
N VAL A 12 -0.39 38.40 -12.85
CA VAL A 12 -0.68 37.94 -14.21
C VAL A 12 -2.17 38.10 -14.55
N ALA A 13 -3.06 37.91 -13.57
CA ALA A 13 -4.51 38.10 -13.75
C ALA A 13 -4.91 39.59 -13.87
N ALA A 14 -4.13 40.50 -13.30
CA ALA A 14 -4.47 41.93 -13.21
C ALA A 14 -4.11 42.76 -14.46
N LYS A 15 -3.37 42.22 -15.43
CA LYS A 15 -2.86 42.98 -16.60
C LYS A 15 -3.67 42.86 -17.89
N VAL A 16 -4.91 42.36 -17.83
CA VAL A 16 -5.79 42.27 -19.00
C VAL A 16 -6.47 43.63 -19.26
N SER A 17 -5.95 44.42 -20.21
CA SER A 17 -6.59 45.62 -20.79
C SER A 17 -6.83 45.40 -22.30
N PRO A 18 -7.92 45.92 -22.89
CA PRO A 18 -8.59 45.29 -24.03
C PRO A 18 -8.22 45.90 -25.40
N GLU A 19 -6.94 45.98 -25.73
CA GLU A 19 -6.53 46.45 -27.07
C GLU A 19 -5.26 45.72 -27.54
N SER A 20 -5.39 44.46 -27.99
CA SER A 20 -4.54 43.73 -28.98
C SER A 20 -4.84 42.21 -28.95
N GLU A 21 -6.08 41.82 -29.29
CA GLU A 21 -6.63 40.49 -28.99
C GLU A 21 -5.91 39.29 -29.62
N SER A 22 -5.25 39.41 -30.80
CA SER A 22 -4.65 38.24 -31.45
C SER A 22 -3.21 37.91 -31.06
N GLN A 23 -2.44 38.90 -30.58
CA GLN A 23 -1.05 38.69 -30.12
C GLN A 23 -0.96 38.57 -28.59
N GLN A 24 -1.85 39.22 -27.85
CA GLN A 24 -1.90 39.15 -26.38
C GLN A 24 -2.33 37.76 -25.88
N ASP A 25 -3.27 37.10 -26.55
CA ASP A 25 -3.68 35.74 -26.19
C ASP A 25 -2.54 34.73 -26.36
N SER A 26 -1.72 34.88 -27.41
CA SER A 26 -0.56 34.00 -27.63
C SER A 26 0.52 34.20 -26.56
N ALA A 27 0.80 35.45 -26.18
CA ALA A 27 1.81 35.76 -25.18
C ALA A 27 1.35 35.33 -23.77
N ALA A 28 0.07 35.52 -23.44
CA ALA A 28 -0.52 35.07 -22.19
C ALA A 28 -0.51 33.53 -22.07
N MET A 29 -0.84 32.81 -23.15
CA MET A 29 -0.74 31.34 -23.18
C MET A 29 0.71 30.86 -22.95
N VAL A 30 1.70 31.45 -23.62
CA VAL A 30 3.12 31.08 -23.44
C VAL A 30 3.59 31.33 -22.01
N VAL A 31 3.16 32.43 -21.38
CA VAL A 31 3.48 32.71 -19.97
C VAL A 31 2.82 31.69 -19.05
N GLN A 32 1.56 31.32 -19.31
CA GLN A 32 0.85 30.32 -18.52
C GLN A 32 1.50 28.94 -18.63
N GLU A 33 1.88 28.50 -19.83
CA GLU A 33 2.62 27.25 -20.04
C GLU A 33 3.96 27.24 -19.31
N LEU A 34 4.68 28.37 -19.31
CA LEU A 34 5.93 28.51 -18.56
C LEU A 34 5.68 28.40 -17.05
N VAL A 35 4.65 29.04 -16.53
CA VAL A 35 4.27 28.97 -15.10
C VAL A 35 3.92 27.54 -14.72
N ASP A 36 3.13 26.84 -15.53
CA ASP A 36 2.75 25.45 -15.27
C ASP A 36 3.96 24.51 -15.34
N SER A 37 4.87 24.73 -16.29
CA SER A 37 6.15 24.01 -16.37
C SER A 37 7.02 24.22 -15.13
N LEU A 38 7.18 25.47 -14.67
CA LEU A 38 7.94 25.80 -13.46
C LEU A 38 7.29 25.21 -12.20
N ASN A 39 5.97 25.25 -12.10
CA ASN A 39 5.23 24.63 -11.00
C ASN A 39 5.44 23.12 -10.99
N ARG A 40 5.35 22.46 -12.15
CA ARG A 40 5.62 21.03 -12.27
C ARG A 40 7.04 20.67 -11.86
N GLN A 41 8.05 21.44 -12.28
CA GLN A 41 9.44 21.24 -11.88
C GLN A 41 9.65 21.44 -10.37
N ARG A 42 9.01 22.45 -9.79
CA ARG A 42 9.03 22.69 -8.35
C ARG A 42 8.43 21.49 -7.60
N LEU A 43 7.23 21.05 -7.97
CA LEU A 43 6.57 19.90 -7.36
C LEU A 43 7.42 18.63 -7.47
N TYR A 44 8.04 18.39 -8.63
CA TYR A 44 8.94 17.26 -8.83
C TYR A 44 10.12 17.28 -7.83
N ARG A 45 10.73 18.46 -7.61
CA ARG A 45 11.83 18.62 -6.63
C ARG A 45 11.33 18.41 -5.20
N GLU A 46 10.15 18.90 -4.86
CA GLU A 46 9.55 18.71 -3.54
C GLU A 46 9.25 17.24 -3.25
N ILE A 47 8.64 16.53 -4.20
CA ILE A 47 8.38 15.07 -4.14
C ILE A 47 9.69 14.30 -3.98
N THR A 48 10.68 14.62 -4.82
CA THR A 48 12.00 13.98 -4.75
C THR A 48 12.67 14.20 -3.39
N LEU A 49 12.62 15.42 -2.85
CA LEU A 49 13.21 15.75 -1.55
C LEU A 49 12.49 15.03 -0.40
N ALA A 50 11.16 14.98 -0.44
CA ALA A 50 10.34 14.28 0.55
C ALA A 50 10.67 12.77 0.57
N LEU A 51 10.76 12.14 -0.61
CA LEU A 51 11.17 10.74 -0.75
C LEU A 51 12.59 10.51 -0.23
N LYS A 52 13.58 11.30 -0.67
CA LYS A 52 14.98 11.15 -0.20
C LYS A 52 15.08 11.26 1.32
N THR A 53 14.36 12.22 1.91
CA THR A 53 14.38 12.44 3.36
C THR A 53 13.72 11.27 4.10
N GLY A 54 12.54 10.83 3.66
CA GLY A 54 11.83 9.70 4.25
C GLY A 54 12.60 8.39 4.12
N LEU A 55 13.15 8.10 2.94
CA LEU A 55 13.93 6.89 2.68
C LEU A 55 15.23 6.87 3.47
N ARG A 56 15.96 7.98 3.56
CA ARG A 56 17.18 8.04 4.38
C ARG A 56 16.92 7.56 5.81
N ASP A 57 15.80 7.99 6.39
CA ASP A 57 15.43 7.61 7.75
C ASP A 57 14.86 6.17 7.79
N ALA A 58 14.10 5.75 6.78
CA ALA A 58 13.55 4.39 6.65
C ALA A 58 14.63 3.30 6.44
N LEU A 59 15.79 3.68 5.90
CA LEU A 59 16.95 2.81 5.66
C LEU A 59 17.93 2.77 6.84
N ALA A 60 17.63 3.46 7.94
CA ALA A 60 18.52 3.56 9.09
C ALA A 60 18.69 2.22 9.84
N GLU A 61 19.81 2.06 10.54
CA GLU A 61 20.13 0.83 11.30
C GLU A 61 19.24 0.66 12.55
N PHE A 62 18.70 1.76 13.07
CA PHE A 62 17.86 1.79 14.27
C PHE A 62 16.36 1.90 13.95
N SER A 63 15.55 1.02 14.56
CA SER A 63 14.10 0.96 14.36
C SER A 63 13.39 2.29 14.61
N PHE A 64 13.79 3.08 15.60
CA PHE A 64 13.14 4.37 15.87
C PHE A 64 13.29 5.38 14.72
N LEU A 65 14.44 5.38 14.02
CA LEU A 65 14.65 6.20 12.83
C LEU A 65 13.83 5.67 11.66
N ARG A 66 13.76 4.34 11.51
CA ARG A 66 12.94 3.71 10.47
C ARG A 66 11.47 4.03 10.63
N ILE A 67 10.92 3.92 11.84
CA ILE A 67 9.55 4.33 12.17
C ILE A 67 9.31 5.80 11.80
N ARG A 68 10.27 6.70 12.12
CA ARG A 68 10.17 8.12 11.75
C ARG A 68 10.13 8.30 10.23
N GLY A 69 10.99 7.60 9.50
CA GLY A 69 11.02 7.58 8.05
C GLY A 69 9.73 7.06 7.43
N LEU A 70 9.25 5.90 7.88
CA LEU A 70 8.00 5.28 7.41
C LEU A 70 6.77 6.14 7.67
N ARG A 71 6.67 6.81 8.83
CA ARG A 71 5.60 7.80 9.09
C ARG A 71 5.68 8.98 8.14
N SER A 72 6.88 9.47 7.85
CA SER A 72 7.10 10.54 6.88
C SER A 72 6.66 10.11 5.48
N LEU A 73 7.03 8.90 5.05
CA LEU A 73 6.64 8.33 3.77
C LEU A 73 5.12 8.12 3.67
N LEU A 74 4.49 7.58 4.70
CA LEU A 74 3.04 7.35 4.72
C LEU A 74 2.25 8.66 4.62
N ASN A 75 2.67 9.70 5.35
CA ASN A 75 2.05 11.03 5.26
C ASN A 75 2.29 11.67 3.89
N PHE A 76 3.47 11.45 3.31
CA PHE A 76 3.79 11.89 1.96
C PHE A 76 2.90 11.19 0.91
N LEU A 77 2.75 9.87 0.95
CA LEU A 77 1.88 9.12 0.04
C LEU A 77 0.42 9.60 0.13
N ARG A 78 -0.07 9.91 1.33
CA ARG A 78 -1.40 10.51 1.51
C ARG A 78 -1.54 11.83 0.77
N SER A 79 -0.53 12.69 0.83
CA SER A 79 -0.54 13.97 0.09
C SER A 79 -0.40 13.79 -1.43
N VAL A 80 0.35 12.77 -1.87
CA VAL A 80 0.50 12.44 -3.30
C VAL A 80 -0.83 11.96 -3.88
N ALA A 81 -1.61 11.19 -3.11
CA ALA A 81 -2.91 10.67 -3.51
C ALA A 81 -4.00 11.74 -3.71
N GLU A 82 -3.75 13.01 -3.35
CA GLU A 82 -4.73 14.08 -3.47
C GLU A 82 -4.93 14.58 -4.92
N SER A 83 -3.99 14.32 -5.84
CA SER A 83 -4.10 14.75 -7.24
C SER A 83 -3.39 13.84 -8.24
N ASP A 84 -3.97 13.69 -9.43
CA ASP A 84 -3.36 12.88 -10.51
C ASP A 84 -1.98 13.40 -10.93
N SER A 85 -1.78 14.72 -10.90
CA SER A 85 -0.50 15.33 -11.25
C SER A 85 0.62 14.93 -10.28
N THR A 86 0.34 14.85 -8.98
CA THR A 86 1.32 14.42 -7.98
C THR A 86 1.55 12.92 -8.03
N ILE A 87 0.52 12.13 -8.36
CA ILE A 87 0.65 10.69 -8.61
C ILE A 87 1.60 10.44 -9.79
N GLN A 88 1.40 11.11 -10.92
CA GLN A 88 2.29 10.98 -12.09
C GLN A 88 3.73 11.34 -11.77
N LEU A 89 3.96 12.42 -11.01
CA LEU A 89 5.30 12.81 -10.57
C LEU A 89 5.91 11.77 -9.61
N PHE A 90 5.12 11.19 -8.71
CA PHE A 90 5.57 10.08 -7.86
C PHE A 90 5.99 8.87 -8.70
N CYS A 91 5.18 8.42 -9.67
CA CYS A 91 5.53 7.32 -10.57
C CYS A 91 6.87 7.57 -11.29
N LEU A 92 7.09 8.80 -11.79
CA LEU A 92 8.37 9.18 -12.40
C LEU A 92 9.54 9.03 -11.41
N THR A 93 9.38 9.45 -10.16
CA THR A 93 10.44 9.28 -9.16
C THR A 93 10.75 7.82 -8.84
N GLN A 94 9.77 6.91 -8.92
CA GLN A 94 9.99 5.47 -8.68
C GLN A 94 10.80 4.79 -9.79
N SER A 95 10.99 5.45 -10.94
CA SER A 95 11.93 4.97 -11.96
C SER A 95 13.41 5.11 -11.52
N VAL A 96 13.70 6.04 -10.60
CA VAL A 96 15.05 6.29 -10.07
C VAL A 96 15.36 5.27 -8.96
N PRO A 97 16.40 4.41 -9.09
CA PRO A 97 16.68 3.33 -8.15
C PRO A 97 16.79 3.78 -6.69
N GLU A 98 17.45 4.90 -6.43
CA GLU A 98 17.66 5.48 -5.09
C GLU A 98 16.38 5.97 -4.41
N LEU A 99 15.29 6.15 -5.17
CA LEU A 99 14.01 6.67 -4.68
C LEU A 99 12.93 5.59 -4.62
N ARG A 100 13.26 4.34 -4.97
CA ARG A 100 12.31 3.23 -4.94
C ARG A 100 11.98 2.86 -3.51
N VAL A 101 10.69 2.95 -3.18
CA VAL A 101 10.21 2.68 -1.83
C VAL A 101 10.12 1.18 -1.56
N VAL A 102 9.55 0.40 -2.48
CA VAL A 102 9.28 -1.04 -2.27
C VAL A 102 10.54 -1.83 -1.90
N PRO A 103 11.67 -1.74 -2.64
CA PRO A 103 12.88 -2.48 -2.27
C PRO A 103 13.42 -2.09 -0.88
N ALA A 104 13.33 -0.80 -0.52
CA ALA A 104 13.76 -0.33 0.79
C ALA A 104 12.96 -0.98 1.94
N LEU A 105 11.66 -1.15 1.77
CA LEU A 105 10.80 -1.80 2.76
C LEU A 105 11.23 -3.25 2.99
N PHE A 106 11.42 -4.03 1.93
CA PHE A 106 11.82 -5.44 2.02
C PHE A 106 13.25 -5.65 2.51
N GLN A 107 14.15 -4.69 2.29
CA GLN A 107 15.52 -4.77 2.77
C GLN A 107 15.68 -4.42 4.25
N HIS A 108 14.84 -3.53 4.79
CA HIS A 108 15.06 -2.96 6.13
C HIS A 108 13.95 -3.21 7.15
N SER A 109 12.69 -3.34 6.71
CA SER A 109 11.54 -3.40 7.63
C SER A 109 10.69 -4.66 7.51
N LEU A 110 10.67 -5.29 6.32
CA LEU A 110 9.95 -6.54 6.06
C LEU A 110 10.91 -7.72 5.81
N LYS A 111 12.19 -7.55 6.16
CA LYS A 111 13.19 -8.60 6.02
C LYS A 111 12.89 -9.73 7.01
N GLU A 112 12.84 -10.96 6.51
CA GLU A 112 12.70 -12.13 7.37
C GLU A 112 13.98 -12.34 8.19
N THR A 113 13.83 -12.50 9.51
CA THR A 113 14.94 -12.63 10.45
C THR A 113 15.77 -13.91 10.27
N GLN A 114 15.35 -14.84 9.41
CA GLN A 114 16.10 -16.07 9.14
C GLN A 114 17.47 -15.83 8.47
N ASP A 115 17.66 -14.69 7.79
CA ASP A 115 18.93 -14.33 7.14
C ASP A 115 20.00 -13.83 8.13
N GLU A 116 19.67 -13.65 9.40
CA GLU A 116 20.60 -13.22 10.46
C GLU A 116 20.92 -14.37 11.41
N ARG A 117 21.22 -15.55 10.86
CA ARG A 117 22.04 -16.52 11.61
C ARG A 117 23.34 -15.83 11.92
N VAL A 118 23.52 -15.42 13.18
CA VAL A 118 24.79 -14.94 13.73
C VAL A 118 25.86 -15.91 13.28
N ALA A 119 26.67 -15.50 12.30
CA ALA A 119 27.82 -16.29 11.87
C ALA A 119 28.66 -16.50 13.12
N ASN A 120 28.84 -17.76 13.49
CA ASN A 120 29.52 -18.17 14.69
C ASN A 120 30.87 -17.43 14.77
N LEU A 121 31.07 -16.64 15.84
CA LEU A 121 32.17 -15.67 15.99
C LEU A 121 33.55 -16.33 16.25
N ASP A 122 33.71 -17.60 15.89
CA ASP A 122 34.89 -18.40 16.24
C ASP A 122 36.13 -18.12 15.34
N HIS A 123 36.05 -17.19 14.38
CA HIS A 123 37.17 -16.87 13.48
C HIS A 123 37.49 -15.37 13.42
N LEU A 124 38.13 -14.89 14.50
CA LEU A 124 39.41 -14.16 14.53
C LEU A 124 39.76 -13.21 13.35
N PHE A 125 39.86 -11.91 13.68
CA PHE A 125 40.69 -10.86 13.06
C PHE A 125 40.57 -10.64 11.54
N GLY A 126 39.83 -9.60 11.15
CA GLY A 126 39.89 -9.01 9.79
C GLY A 126 38.55 -8.68 9.13
N VAL A 127 37.43 -8.93 9.79
CA VAL A 127 36.09 -8.75 9.21
C VAL A 127 35.56 -7.34 9.51
N GLU A 128 35.01 -6.66 8.50
CA GLU A 128 34.25 -5.42 8.67
C GLU A 128 33.20 -5.60 9.79
N PRO A 129 33.01 -4.60 10.67
CA PRO A 129 32.07 -4.73 11.77
C PRO A 129 30.70 -5.10 11.22
N LEU A 130 30.14 -6.21 11.72
CA LEU A 130 28.80 -6.64 11.39
C LEU A 130 27.87 -5.45 11.64
N LYS A 131 27.21 -4.93 10.60
CA LYS A 131 26.20 -3.88 10.78
C LYS A 131 25.04 -4.49 11.56
N ILE A 132 25.01 -4.25 12.86
CA ILE A 132 23.94 -4.71 13.74
C ILE A 132 22.72 -3.84 13.42
N THR A 133 21.87 -4.31 12.52
CA THR A 133 20.56 -3.73 12.30
C THR A 133 19.65 -4.19 13.43
N SER A 134 18.99 -3.26 14.12
CA SER A 134 18.01 -3.65 15.13
C SER A 134 16.86 -4.39 14.45
N PRO A 135 16.32 -5.48 15.03
CA PRO A 135 15.17 -6.17 14.46
C PRO A 135 13.97 -5.22 14.35
N SER A 136 13.12 -5.45 13.35
CA SER A 136 11.92 -4.64 13.13
C SER A 136 10.90 -4.89 14.25
N THR A 137 10.43 -3.80 14.83
CA THR A 137 9.36 -3.81 15.83
C THR A 137 7.99 -3.94 15.15
N ASP A 138 6.99 -4.37 15.90
CA ASP A 138 5.60 -4.53 15.43
C ASP A 138 5.05 -3.24 14.78
N ALA A 139 5.31 -2.09 15.41
CA ALA A 139 4.91 -0.78 14.88
C ALA A 139 5.65 -0.41 13.58
N GLU A 140 6.91 -0.82 13.43
CA GLU A 140 7.68 -0.62 12.21
C GLU A 140 7.12 -1.47 11.06
N VAL A 141 6.86 -2.76 11.31
CA VAL A 141 6.28 -3.68 10.33
C VAL A 141 4.91 -3.18 9.87
N ALA A 142 4.01 -2.83 10.81
CA ALA A 142 2.69 -2.29 10.49
C ALA A 142 2.78 -1.01 9.64
N LEU A 143 3.72 -0.10 9.94
CA LEU A 143 3.94 1.09 9.11
C LEU A 143 4.48 0.75 7.73
N ALA A 144 5.43 -0.19 7.64
CA ALA A 144 6.00 -0.62 6.36
C ALA A 144 4.93 -1.25 5.46
N LEU A 145 4.03 -2.07 6.01
CA LEU A 145 2.90 -2.64 5.28
C LEU A 145 1.95 -1.57 4.73
N ARG A 146 1.66 -0.52 5.52
CA ARG A 146 0.82 0.61 5.06
C ARG A 146 1.51 1.48 4.01
N VAL A 147 2.83 1.63 4.09
CA VAL A 147 3.61 2.31 3.03
C VAL A 147 3.60 1.46 1.75
N LEU A 148 3.78 0.14 1.87
CA LEU A 148 3.70 -0.80 0.75
C LEU A 148 2.32 -0.74 0.08
N GLU A 149 1.26 -0.77 0.87
CA GLU A 149 -0.13 -0.59 0.43
C GLU A 149 -0.28 0.67 -0.43
N GLY A 150 0.11 1.84 0.12
CA GLY A 150 0.04 3.10 -0.60
C GLY A 150 0.88 3.12 -1.88
N CYS A 151 2.06 2.51 -1.88
CA CYS A 151 2.89 2.42 -3.09
C CYS A 151 2.27 1.56 -4.19
N CYS A 152 1.63 0.45 -3.85
CA CYS A 152 0.97 -0.45 -4.79
C CYS A 152 -0.34 0.13 -5.34
N LEU A 153 -1.08 0.88 -4.54
CA LEU A 153 -2.28 1.58 -5.01
C LEU A 153 -1.97 2.76 -5.95
N LEU A 154 -0.83 3.42 -5.76
CA LEU A 154 -0.46 4.62 -6.55
C LEU A 154 0.38 4.32 -7.79
N HIS A 155 1.09 3.19 -7.84
CA HIS A 155 2.07 2.92 -8.89
C HIS A 155 2.15 1.43 -9.22
N ARG A 156 1.72 1.05 -10.42
CA ARG A 156 1.59 -0.34 -10.86
C ARG A 156 2.92 -1.11 -10.83
N GLU A 157 4.03 -0.48 -11.21
CA GLU A 157 5.34 -1.15 -11.17
C GLU A 157 5.81 -1.44 -9.74
N SER A 158 5.28 -0.76 -8.72
CA SER A 158 5.51 -1.11 -7.30
C SER A 158 5.05 -2.54 -7.01
N THR A 159 3.92 -2.94 -7.60
CA THR A 159 3.36 -4.29 -7.44
C THR A 159 4.24 -5.36 -8.10
N ALA A 160 4.85 -5.05 -9.24
CA ALA A 160 5.84 -5.92 -9.89
C ALA A 160 7.14 -6.02 -9.08
N LEU A 161 7.60 -4.92 -8.48
CA LEU A 161 8.75 -4.94 -7.57
C LEU A 161 8.45 -5.77 -6.31
N ALA A 162 7.24 -5.65 -5.75
CA ALA A 162 6.82 -6.45 -4.60
C ALA A 162 6.86 -7.95 -4.91
N HIS A 163 6.38 -8.36 -6.09
CA HIS A 163 6.49 -9.74 -6.57
C HIS A 163 7.95 -10.22 -6.62
N HIS A 164 8.89 -9.42 -7.15
CA HIS A 164 10.32 -9.77 -7.17
C HIS A 164 10.93 -10.00 -5.77
N HIS A 165 10.35 -9.37 -4.76
CA HIS A 165 10.74 -9.54 -3.36
C HIS A 165 9.93 -10.64 -2.64
N LYS A 166 9.18 -11.47 -3.37
CA LYS A 166 8.32 -12.54 -2.81
C LYS A 166 7.34 -12.00 -1.78
N ALA A 167 6.78 -10.81 -2.04
CA ALA A 167 5.95 -10.09 -1.09
C ALA A 167 4.83 -10.93 -0.48
N ILE A 168 4.16 -11.75 -1.29
CA ILE A 168 3.06 -12.59 -0.81
C ILE A 168 3.53 -13.59 0.25
N GLN A 169 4.64 -14.29 0.02
CA GLN A 169 5.20 -15.22 1.00
C GLN A 169 5.53 -14.52 2.33
N VAL A 170 6.15 -13.33 2.25
CA VAL A 170 6.50 -12.52 3.42
C VAL A 170 5.25 -12.06 4.17
N LEU A 171 4.23 -11.60 3.44
CA LEU A 171 2.98 -11.12 4.04
C LEU A 171 2.18 -12.26 4.66
N ILE A 172 2.10 -13.43 4.02
CA ILE A 172 1.48 -14.61 4.63
C ILE A 172 2.20 -15.00 5.92
N ASN A 173 3.54 -15.02 5.92
CA ASN A 173 4.30 -15.29 7.14
C ASN A 173 4.03 -14.26 8.25
N ILE A 174 3.91 -12.97 7.92
CA ILE A 174 3.50 -11.93 8.87
C ILE A 174 2.09 -12.18 9.39
N LEU A 175 1.15 -12.54 8.51
CA LEU A 175 -0.23 -12.83 8.85
C LEU A 175 -0.33 -13.99 9.86
N SER A 176 0.48 -15.03 9.69
CA SER A 176 0.46 -16.22 10.56
C SER A 176 1.26 -16.06 11.86
N THR A 177 2.28 -15.19 11.91
CA THR A 177 3.24 -15.17 13.03
C THR A 177 3.27 -13.89 13.87
N ARG A 178 2.68 -12.78 13.39
CA ARG A 178 2.76 -11.47 14.05
C ARG A 178 1.47 -11.09 14.78
N GLY A 179 1.52 -9.95 15.48
CA GLY A 179 0.42 -9.45 16.28
C GLY A 179 -0.71 -8.81 15.46
N VAL A 180 -1.81 -8.51 16.17
CA VAL A 180 -3.05 -7.95 15.61
C VAL A 180 -2.81 -6.70 14.74
N LEU A 181 -1.86 -5.84 15.14
CA LEU A 181 -1.57 -4.60 14.42
C LEU A 181 -0.98 -4.87 13.03
N GLU A 182 -0.03 -5.78 12.94
CA GLU A 182 0.64 -6.17 11.71
C GLU A 182 -0.28 -7.02 10.84
N GLN A 183 -1.01 -7.96 11.43
CA GLN A 183 -2.01 -8.78 10.72
C GLN A 183 -3.06 -7.89 10.05
N GLY A 184 -3.59 -6.91 10.78
CA GLY A 184 -4.57 -5.97 10.24
C GLY A 184 -4.03 -5.06 9.13
N ALA A 185 -2.76 -4.66 9.19
CA ALA A 185 -2.12 -3.90 8.11
C ALA A 185 -1.72 -4.81 6.92
N CYS A 186 -1.44 -6.07 7.19
CA CYS A 186 -1.06 -7.07 6.21
C CYS A 186 -2.22 -7.41 5.27
N LEU A 187 -3.43 -7.54 5.81
CA LEU A 187 -4.63 -7.79 5.00
C LEU A 187 -4.86 -6.67 3.97
N ASP A 188 -4.73 -5.40 4.36
CA ASP A 188 -4.84 -4.26 3.43
C ASP A 188 -3.74 -4.30 2.35
N ALA A 189 -2.49 -4.56 2.77
CA ALA A 189 -1.36 -4.64 1.86
C ALA A 189 -1.53 -5.79 0.84
N LEU A 190 -2.00 -6.96 1.28
CA LEU A 190 -2.28 -8.11 0.41
C LEU A 190 -3.27 -7.75 -0.70
N ILE A 191 -4.38 -7.05 -0.39
CA ILE A 191 -5.34 -6.59 -1.41
C ILE A 191 -4.64 -5.70 -2.44
N SER A 192 -3.89 -4.69 -1.98
CA SER A 192 -3.23 -3.73 -2.89
C SER A 192 -2.19 -4.37 -3.81
N ILE A 193 -1.46 -5.39 -3.33
CA ILE A 193 -0.42 -6.10 -4.09
C ILE A 193 -1.03 -7.09 -5.08
N MET A 194 -2.18 -7.66 -4.76
CA MET A 194 -2.89 -8.57 -5.65
C MET A 194 -3.77 -7.84 -6.68
N LEU A 195 -4.16 -6.59 -6.41
CA LEU A 195 -4.95 -5.79 -7.34
C LEU A 195 -4.24 -5.68 -8.70
N ASP A 196 -4.91 -6.14 -9.76
CA ASP A 196 -4.41 -6.17 -11.13
C ASP A 196 -3.05 -6.90 -11.34
N SER A 197 -2.68 -7.83 -10.43
CA SER A 197 -1.44 -8.60 -10.49
C SER A 197 -1.67 -10.10 -10.44
N THR A 198 -1.74 -10.72 -11.61
CA THR A 198 -1.90 -12.18 -11.73
C THR A 198 -0.75 -12.96 -11.11
N ALA A 199 0.48 -12.42 -11.15
CA ALA A 199 1.64 -13.06 -10.54
C ALA A 199 1.49 -13.16 -9.01
N ASN A 200 1.14 -12.05 -8.35
CA ASN A 200 0.92 -12.06 -6.91
C ASN A 200 -0.32 -12.87 -6.50
N GLN A 201 -1.36 -12.89 -7.33
CA GLN A 201 -2.54 -13.73 -7.08
C GLN A 201 -2.21 -15.23 -7.16
N MET A 202 -1.36 -15.65 -8.12
CA MET A 202 -0.86 -17.03 -8.19
C MET A 202 -0.02 -17.40 -6.96
N ASP A 203 0.86 -16.49 -6.53
CA ASP A 203 1.65 -16.72 -5.31
C ASP A 203 0.75 -16.83 -4.07
N PHE A 204 -0.34 -16.07 -4.00
CA PHE A 204 -1.28 -16.12 -2.87
C PHE A 204 -2.03 -17.45 -2.81
N GLU A 205 -2.45 -17.96 -3.96
CA GLU A 205 -3.03 -19.29 -4.08
C GLU A 205 -2.01 -20.38 -3.70
N ALA A 206 -0.76 -20.28 -4.18
CA ALA A 206 0.30 -21.22 -3.87
C ALA A 206 0.71 -21.22 -2.38
N CYS A 207 0.51 -20.10 -1.68
CA CYS A 207 0.75 -19.98 -0.24
C CYS A 207 -0.47 -20.33 0.61
N ASN A 208 -1.54 -20.89 0.03
CA ASN A 208 -2.80 -21.18 0.72
C ASN A 208 -3.39 -19.97 1.46
N GLY A 209 -3.26 -18.76 0.91
CA GLY A 209 -3.60 -17.54 1.63
C GLY A 209 -5.07 -17.43 2.07
N ILE A 210 -5.99 -18.12 1.39
CA ILE A 210 -7.39 -18.23 1.82
C ILE A 210 -7.53 -19.05 3.10
N GLU A 211 -6.77 -20.12 3.23
CA GLU A 211 -6.79 -20.98 4.40
C GLU A 211 -6.33 -20.21 5.65
N GLU A 212 -5.21 -19.48 5.52
CA GLU A 212 -4.68 -18.61 6.59
C GLU A 212 -5.71 -17.57 7.06
N VAL A 213 -6.39 -16.89 6.12
CA VAL A 213 -7.43 -15.91 6.47
C VAL A 213 -8.66 -16.60 7.09
N ALA A 214 -9.01 -17.79 6.61
CA ALA A 214 -10.13 -18.56 7.14
C ALA A 214 -9.86 -19.08 8.56
N GLU A 215 -8.61 -19.42 8.89
CA GLU A 215 -8.21 -19.74 10.27
C GLU A 215 -8.38 -18.53 11.19
N LEU A 216 -7.88 -17.36 10.79
CA LEU A 216 -8.00 -16.14 11.60
C LEU A 216 -9.45 -15.72 11.86
N ILE A 217 -10.32 -15.71 10.85
CA ILE A 217 -11.71 -15.26 11.03
C ILE A 217 -12.53 -16.23 11.91
N ARG A 218 -12.19 -17.52 11.91
CA ARG A 218 -12.86 -18.56 12.72
C ARG A 218 -12.40 -18.60 14.16
N ASP A 219 -11.20 -18.12 14.46
CA ASP A 219 -10.68 -18.13 15.82
C ASP A 219 -11.41 -17.11 16.71
N LYS A 220 -12.36 -17.62 17.50
CA LYS A 220 -13.17 -16.83 18.45
C LYS A 220 -12.35 -16.22 19.60
N GLN A 221 -11.08 -16.60 19.77
CA GLN A 221 -10.19 -16.04 20.79
C GLN A 221 -9.43 -14.80 20.31
N LEU A 222 -9.40 -14.55 19.00
CA LEU A 222 -8.75 -13.37 18.43
C LEU A 222 -9.58 -12.10 18.63
N ASP A 223 -8.90 -10.96 18.50
CA ASP A 223 -9.54 -9.65 18.54
C ASP A 223 -10.65 -9.55 17.49
N GLU A 224 -11.84 -9.11 17.93
CA GLU A 224 -13.03 -9.03 17.07
C GLU A 224 -12.80 -8.10 15.87
N ASN A 225 -12.02 -7.01 16.03
CA ASN A 225 -11.72 -6.11 14.92
C ASN A 225 -10.82 -6.77 13.88
N LEU A 226 -9.91 -7.66 14.30
CA LEU A 226 -9.10 -8.43 13.37
C LEU A 226 -9.95 -9.43 12.59
N ARG A 227 -10.83 -10.17 13.27
CA ARG A 227 -11.78 -11.08 12.62
C ARG A 227 -12.64 -10.31 11.62
N LEU A 228 -13.14 -9.14 12.01
CA LEU A 228 -13.94 -8.27 11.17
C LEU A 228 -13.16 -7.84 9.92
N LYS A 229 -11.89 -7.50 10.10
CA LYS A 229 -10.99 -7.14 9.00
C LYS A 229 -10.71 -8.29 8.04
N CYS A 230 -10.68 -9.53 8.52
CA CYS A 230 -10.65 -10.70 7.65
C CYS A 230 -11.92 -10.78 6.78
N GLY A 231 -13.08 -10.44 7.33
CA GLY A 231 -14.33 -10.32 6.57
C GLY A 231 -14.26 -9.23 5.49
N GLU A 232 -13.76 -8.04 5.83
CA GLU A 232 -13.54 -6.96 4.87
C GLU A 232 -12.58 -7.38 3.76
N PHE A 233 -11.48 -8.07 4.11
CA PHE A 233 -10.52 -8.63 3.18
C PHE A 233 -11.18 -9.60 2.19
N LEU A 234 -11.96 -10.58 2.67
CA LEU A 234 -12.62 -11.57 1.80
C LEU A 234 -13.62 -10.90 0.84
N LEU A 235 -14.36 -9.90 1.31
CA LEU A 235 -15.28 -9.13 0.47
C LEU A 235 -14.54 -8.37 -0.63
N LEU A 236 -13.42 -7.73 -0.30
CA LEU A 236 -12.59 -7.01 -1.27
C LEU A 236 -11.90 -7.98 -2.26
N LEU A 237 -11.40 -9.10 -1.76
CA LEU A 237 -10.74 -10.13 -2.57
C LEU A 237 -11.69 -10.69 -3.64
N ILE A 238 -12.93 -11.03 -3.28
CA ILE A 238 -13.94 -11.54 -4.22
C ILE A 238 -14.50 -10.43 -5.12
N GLY A 239 -14.64 -9.21 -4.59
CA GLY A 239 -15.26 -8.10 -5.30
C GLY A 239 -14.36 -7.43 -6.34
N HIS A 240 -13.06 -7.34 -6.04
CA HIS A 240 -12.14 -6.45 -6.76
C HIS A 240 -10.86 -7.13 -7.26
N VAL A 241 -10.43 -8.23 -6.64
CA VAL A 241 -9.17 -8.90 -6.98
C VAL A 241 -9.42 -10.16 -7.81
N ASN A 242 -10.41 -10.97 -7.44
CA ASN A 242 -10.78 -12.17 -8.17
C ASN A 242 -11.41 -11.80 -9.53
N GLY A 243 -10.73 -12.15 -10.61
CA GLY A 243 -11.21 -11.99 -11.99
C GLY A 243 -12.25 -13.02 -12.40
N ARG A 244 -13.14 -13.42 -11.49
CA ARG A 244 -14.39 -14.24 -11.51
C ARG A 244 -14.53 -15.45 -12.45
N GLU A 245 -13.67 -15.67 -13.43
CA GLU A 245 -13.83 -16.69 -14.49
C GLU A 245 -12.50 -17.20 -15.07
N LYS A 246 -11.34 -16.69 -14.62
CA LYS A 246 -10.02 -17.11 -15.12
C LYS A 246 -9.03 -17.27 -13.98
N PRO A 247 -8.12 -18.27 -14.05
CA PRO A 247 -7.03 -18.36 -13.09
C PRO A 247 -6.17 -17.10 -13.13
N PRO A 248 -5.58 -16.69 -12.00
CA PRO A 248 -5.61 -17.34 -10.68
C PRO A 248 -6.88 -17.08 -9.86
N LEU A 249 -7.08 -17.80 -8.75
CA LEU A 249 -8.22 -17.68 -7.81
C LEU A 249 -9.59 -18.16 -8.35
N ALA A 250 -9.61 -19.01 -9.37
CA ALA A 250 -10.86 -19.53 -9.94
C ALA A 250 -11.67 -20.40 -8.94
N ALA A 251 -10.97 -21.12 -8.04
CA ALA A 251 -11.59 -22.00 -7.04
C ALA A 251 -11.94 -21.30 -5.72
N ILE A 252 -11.69 -20.00 -5.60
CA ILE A 252 -11.80 -19.26 -4.32
C ILE A 252 -13.19 -19.37 -3.69
N HIS A 253 -14.25 -19.44 -4.49
CA HIS A 253 -15.61 -19.59 -3.98
C HIS A 253 -15.83 -20.98 -3.35
N GLU A 254 -15.30 -22.04 -3.97
CA GLU A 254 -15.35 -23.40 -3.44
C GLU A 254 -14.51 -23.52 -2.17
N ASP A 255 -13.32 -22.89 -2.15
CA ASP A 255 -12.44 -22.88 -0.97
C ASP A 255 -13.11 -22.19 0.22
N ILE A 256 -13.69 -21.01 0.02
CA ILE A 256 -14.43 -20.28 1.07
C ILE A 256 -15.64 -21.12 1.53
N SER A 257 -16.38 -21.75 0.62
CA SER A 257 -17.53 -22.61 0.98
C SER A 257 -17.09 -23.81 1.83
N ARG A 258 -15.97 -24.43 1.49
CA ARG A 258 -15.38 -25.54 2.26
C ARG A 258 -14.89 -25.09 3.64
N LEU A 259 -14.25 -23.93 3.73
CA LEU A 259 -13.58 -23.47 4.96
C LEU A 259 -14.52 -22.75 5.93
N LEU A 260 -15.45 -21.93 5.40
CA LEU A 260 -16.33 -21.03 6.17
C LEU A 260 -17.81 -21.43 6.12
N GLY A 261 -18.16 -22.44 5.32
CA GLY A 261 -19.52 -22.92 5.11
C GLY A 261 -20.27 -22.17 4.00
N GLU A 262 -21.22 -22.89 3.39
CA GLU A 262 -22.01 -22.43 2.23
C GLU A 262 -22.74 -21.10 2.48
N LYS A 263 -23.28 -20.92 3.69
CA LYS A 263 -24.01 -19.71 4.07
C LYS A 263 -23.11 -18.48 4.06
N SER A 264 -21.93 -18.57 4.68
CA SER A 264 -20.94 -17.51 4.75
C SER A 264 -20.40 -17.18 3.35
N ALA A 265 -20.08 -18.22 2.57
CA ALA A 265 -19.60 -18.05 1.20
C ALA A 265 -20.63 -17.39 0.28
N SER A 266 -21.90 -17.79 0.38
CA SER A 266 -23.01 -17.17 -0.35
C SER A 266 -23.19 -15.69 0.00
N LEU A 267 -23.07 -15.35 1.30
CA LEU A 267 -23.13 -13.96 1.77
C LEU A 267 -21.97 -13.12 1.23
N ILE A 268 -20.73 -13.62 1.32
CA ILE A 268 -19.55 -12.94 0.78
C ILE A 268 -19.72 -12.73 -0.73
N TRP A 269 -20.15 -13.76 -1.45
CA TRP A 269 -20.38 -13.67 -2.89
C TRP A 269 -21.41 -12.61 -3.24
N ALA A 270 -22.57 -12.62 -2.58
CA ALA A 270 -23.63 -11.64 -2.83
C ALA A 270 -23.19 -10.21 -2.46
N ALA A 271 -22.57 -10.03 -1.29
CA ALA A 271 -22.14 -8.72 -0.80
C ALA A 271 -21.00 -8.13 -1.64
N SER A 272 -20.10 -8.95 -2.18
CA SER A 272 -19.02 -8.52 -3.07
C SER A 272 -19.49 -7.90 -4.40
N GLN A 273 -20.77 -8.07 -4.75
CA GLN A 273 -21.39 -7.46 -5.93
C GLN A 273 -21.83 -6.00 -5.68
N PHE A 274 -21.93 -5.59 -4.42
CA PHE A 274 -22.46 -4.28 -4.04
C PHE A 274 -21.32 -3.32 -3.70
N GLY A 275 -21.26 -2.17 -4.39
CA GLY A 275 -20.34 -1.09 -4.00
C GLY A 275 -19.95 -0.10 -5.09
N SER A 276 -20.13 -0.42 -6.38
CA SER A 276 -19.65 0.42 -7.47
C SER A 276 -20.38 1.77 -7.61
N THR A 277 -21.60 1.88 -7.07
CA THR A 277 -22.47 3.07 -7.20
C THR A 277 -22.52 3.97 -5.97
N LEU A 278 -21.94 3.57 -4.83
CA LEU A 278 -21.98 4.34 -3.59
C LEU A 278 -20.87 5.39 -3.52
N ASP A 279 -21.03 6.42 -2.69
CA ASP A 279 -19.95 7.37 -2.38
C ASP A 279 -18.82 6.71 -1.56
N PRO A 280 -17.56 7.17 -1.61
CA PRO A 280 -16.43 6.51 -0.94
C PRO A 280 -16.61 6.29 0.57
N LYS A 281 -17.23 7.24 1.29
CA LYS A 281 -17.52 7.11 2.73
C LYS A 281 -18.61 6.09 3.02
N GLU A 282 -19.60 6.02 2.13
CA GLU A 282 -20.68 5.04 2.22
C GLU A 282 -20.17 3.64 1.88
N ARG A 283 -19.22 3.52 0.95
CA ARG A 283 -18.54 2.24 0.63
C ARG A 283 -17.82 1.66 1.84
N LEU A 284 -17.05 2.47 2.58
CA LEU A 284 -16.36 2.01 3.79
C LEU A 284 -17.35 1.53 4.85
N THR A 285 -18.39 2.33 5.11
CA THR A 285 -19.44 1.95 6.08
C THR A 285 -20.16 0.66 5.64
N ALA A 286 -20.50 0.55 4.35
CA ALA A 286 -21.16 -0.63 3.80
C ALA A 286 -20.27 -1.87 3.90
N LEU A 287 -18.98 -1.76 3.54
CA LEU A 287 -18.02 -2.85 3.66
C LEU A 287 -17.94 -3.38 5.10
N HIS A 288 -17.82 -2.47 6.06
CA HIS A 288 -17.76 -2.79 7.48
C HIS A 288 -19.03 -3.51 7.97
N ILE A 289 -20.22 -3.02 7.57
CA ILE A 289 -21.50 -3.65 7.90
C ILE A 289 -21.60 -5.05 7.28
N GLN A 290 -21.19 -5.22 6.02
CA GLN A 290 -21.23 -6.55 5.38
C GLN A 290 -20.24 -7.51 6.03
N ALA A 291 -19.05 -7.04 6.40
CA ALA A 291 -18.08 -7.85 7.14
C ALA A 291 -18.67 -8.33 8.48
N GLY A 292 -19.36 -7.45 9.22
CA GLY A 292 -20.05 -7.81 10.45
C GLY A 292 -21.07 -8.93 10.25
N ARG A 293 -21.86 -8.87 9.18
CA ARG A 293 -22.82 -9.94 8.81
C ARG A 293 -22.14 -11.26 8.47
N VAL A 294 -20.96 -11.22 7.84
CA VAL A 294 -20.16 -12.43 7.58
C VAL A 294 -19.72 -13.05 8.90
N LEU A 295 -19.23 -12.26 9.86
CA LEU A 295 -18.83 -12.76 11.19
C LEU A 295 -20.02 -13.34 11.95
N GLU A 296 -21.15 -12.65 11.99
CA GLU A 296 -22.39 -13.14 12.61
C GLU A 296 -22.80 -14.49 12.01
N SER A 297 -22.61 -14.68 10.70
CA SER A 297 -22.94 -15.95 10.04
C SER A 297 -22.04 -17.12 10.45
N LEU A 298 -20.79 -16.83 10.84
CA LEU A 298 -19.82 -17.81 11.33
C LEU A 298 -20.07 -18.17 12.80
N ASP A 299 -20.46 -17.20 13.62
CA ASP A 299 -20.64 -17.40 15.06
C ASP A 299 -21.93 -18.14 15.43
N LEU A 300 -22.87 -18.24 14.50
CA LEU A 300 -24.09 -19.06 14.61
C LEU A 300 -23.81 -20.57 14.54
N TYR A 301 -22.56 -20.97 14.30
CA TYR A 301 -22.06 -22.34 14.28
C TYR A 301 -20.85 -22.52 15.23
#